data_AF-A0A427QXS2-F1
#
_entry.id   AF-A0A427QXS2-F1
#
_cell.length_a   1.000
_cell.length_b   1.000
_cell.length_c   1.000
_cell.angle_alpha   90.00
_cell.angle_beta   90.00
_cell.angle_gamma   90.00
#
_symmetry.space_group_name_H-M   'P 1'
#
loop_
_entity.id
_entity.type
_entity.pdbx_description
1 polymer ?
#
loop_
_entity_poly.entity_id
_entity_poly.type
_entity_poly.pdbx_seq_one_letter_code
_entity_poly.pdbx_strand_id
1 'polypeptide(L)'
;MKSQDQSEEIIKGDYVLATKWHDGHSQDHWFVGFFVEKEGDRYIVADSEGKSARGGGFRCCKKIHPAVGKYLIDNSPTISSIKLNLWEYIESDIHALAKENYDYEHGNMTYD
;
A
#
# COMPACT_ATOMS: atom_id res chain seq x y z
N MET A 1 -20.36 10.79 14.61
CA MET A 1 -20.82 9.63 13.80
C MET A 1 -19.59 9.17 13.03
N LYS A 2 -18.96 8.06 13.41
CA LYS A 2 -17.80 7.54 12.67
C LYS A 2 -18.36 6.96 11.37
N SER A 3 -18.06 7.58 10.25
CA SER A 3 -18.24 6.99 8.93
C SER A 3 -17.57 5.63 8.96
N GLN A 4 -18.36 4.57 8.74
CA GLN A 4 -17.83 3.25 8.43
C GLN A 4 -17.06 3.43 7.12
N ASP A 5 -15.73 3.42 7.22
CA ASP A 5 -14.84 3.35 6.07
C ASP A 5 -15.28 2.11 5.28
N GLN A 6 -15.83 2.32 4.07
CA GLN A 6 -16.06 1.25 3.13
C GLN A 6 -14.68 0.78 2.68
N SER A 7 -14.04 -0.06 3.50
CA SER A 7 -12.82 -0.74 3.09
C SER A 7 -13.22 -1.67 1.95
N GLU A 8 -13.02 -1.20 0.72
CA GLU A 8 -13.19 -2.03 -0.46
C GLU A 8 -12.51 -3.37 -0.22
N GLU A 9 -13.23 -4.45 -0.49
CA GLU A 9 -12.68 -5.79 -0.34
C GLU A 9 -11.41 -5.92 -1.20
N ILE A 10 -10.32 -6.36 -0.58
CA ILE A 10 -9.05 -6.61 -1.27
C ILE A 10 -9.18 -7.92 -2.04
N ILE A 11 -9.01 -7.85 -3.35
CA ILE A 11 -9.08 -8.97 -4.27
C ILE A 11 -7.72 -9.25 -4.90
N LYS A 12 -7.52 -10.49 -5.35
CA LYS A 12 -6.26 -10.94 -5.96
C LYS A 12 -5.90 -10.03 -7.14
N GLY A 13 -4.66 -9.54 -7.14
CA GLY A 13 -4.14 -8.62 -8.15
C GLY A 13 -4.20 -7.14 -7.77
N ASP A 14 -4.88 -6.78 -6.67
CA ASP A 14 -4.86 -5.39 -6.18
C ASP A 14 -3.43 -4.95 -5.82
N TYR A 15 -3.09 -3.71 -6.16
CA TYR A 15 -1.84 -3.09 -5.75
C TYR A 15 -1.96 -2.55 -4.33
N VAL A 16 -1.11 -3.04 -3.44
CA VAL A 16 -1.28 -2.92 -1.99
C VAL A 16 0.00 -2.51 -1.27
N LEU A 17 -0.18 -1.83 -0.15
CA LEU A 17 0.81 -1.75 0.92
C LEU A 17 0.46 -2.81 1.98
N ALA A 18 1.46 -3.59 2.39
CA ALA A 18 1.31 -4.56 3.47
C ALA A 18 2.39 -4.37 4.55
N THR A 19 2.00 -4.50 5.83
CA THR A 19 2.90 -4.31 6.97
C THR A 19 2.89 -5.53 7.89
N LYS A 20 4.05 -5.81 8.49
CA LYS A 20 4.22 -6.95 9.40
C LYS A 20 3.33 -6.85 10.62
N TRP A 21 3.07 -5.64 11.12
CA TRP A 21 2.23 -5.36 12.28
C TRP A 21 1.16 -4.33 11.95
N HIS A 22 0.06 -4.38 12.70
CA HIS A 22 -1.10 -3.51 12.49
C HIS A 22 -0.80 -2.03 12.75
N ASP A 23 0.21 -1.71 13.56
CA ASP A 23 0.62 -0.33 13.88
C ASP A 23 1.27 0.41 12.70
N GLY A 24 1.65 -0.30 11.63
CA GLY A 24 2.16 0.31 10.41
C GLY A 24 3.51 1.00 10.58
N HIS A 25 4.32 0.62 11.57
CA HIS A 25 5.63 1.24 11.77
C HIS A 25 6.55 1.00 10.56
N SER A 26 7.08 2.10 10.01
CA SER A 26 7.97 2.08 8.84
C SER A 26 9.29 1.35 9.06
N GLN A 27 9.73 1.22 10.31
CA GLN A 27 10.97 0.52 10.68
C GLN A 27 10.78 -1.00 10.82
N ASP A 28 9.54 -1.48 10.80
CA ASP A 28 9.23 -2.90 10.68
C ASP A 28 9.24 -3.35 9.21
N HIS A 29 9.11 -4.65 8.98
CA HIS A 29 8.99 -5.16 7.62
C HIS A 29 7.66 -4.71 6.99
N TRP A 30 7.75 -4.02 5.86
CA TRP A 30 6.61 -3.66 5.01
C TRP A 30 6.96 -3.93 3.55
N PHE A 31 5.95 -3.99 2.69
CA PHE A 31 6.12 -4.30 1.29
C PHE A 31 5.01 -3.68 0.45
N VAL A 32 5.37 -3.23 -0.76
CA VAL A 32 4.43 -2.77 -1.78
C VAL A 32 4.47 -3.75 -2.94
N GLY A 33 3.31 -4.25 -3.34
CA GLY A 33 3.20 -5.25 -4.39
C GLY A 33 1.76 -5.62 -4.71
N PHE A 34 1.54 -6.84 -5.17
CA PHE A 34 0.22 -7.33 -5.57
C PHE A 34 -0.32 -8.34 -4.57
N PHE A 35 -1.56 -8.15 -4.14
CA PHE A 35 -2.24 -9.08 -3.26
C PHE A 35 -2.44 -10.43 -3.97
N VAL A 36 -2.06 -11.52 -3.31
CA VAL A 36 -2.18 -12.88 -3.84
C VAL A 36 -3.38 -13.58 -3.22
N GLU A 37 -3.36 -13.72 -1.90
CA GLU A 37 -4.38 -14.40 -1.12
C GLU A 37 -4.25 -14.10 0.39
N LYS A 38 -5.22 -14.57 1.17
CA LYS A 38 -5.19 -14.52 2.63
C LYS A 38 -5.13 -15.93 3.21
N GLU A 39 -4.05 -16.23 3.92
CA GLU A 39 -3.83 -17.49 4.62
C GLU A 39 -4.05 -17.27 6.13
N GLY A 40 -5.23 -17.66 6.62
CA GLY A 40 -5.61 -17.42 8.02
C GLY A 40 -5.64 -15.93 8.36
N ASP A 41 -4.75 -15.48 9.25
CA ASP A 41 -4.58 -14.07 9.65
C ASP A 41 -3.44 -13.35 8.90
N ARG A 42 -2.95 -13.94 7.79
CA ARG A 42 -1.84 -13.42 7.01
C ARG A 42 -2.24 -13.06 5.58
N TYR A 43 -1.83 -11.88 5.13
CA TYR A 43 -1.93 -11.44 3.74
C TYR A 43 -0.66 -11.81 2.99
N ILE A 44 -0.81 -12.52 1.88
CA ILE A 44 0.30 -12.86 0.98
C ILE A 44 0.37 -11.80 -0.12
N VAL A 45 1.55 -11.22 -0.29
CA VAL A 45 1.83 -10.18 -1.27
C VAL A 45 3.09 -10.55 -2.03
N ALA A 46 3.04 -10.39 -3.35
CA ALA A 46 4.13 -10.70 -4.26
C ALA A 46 4.58 -9.48 -5.06
N ASP A 47 5.82 -9.52 -5.55
CA ASP A 47 6.30 -8.57 -6.55
C ASP A 47 5.71 -8.83 -7.95
N SER A 48 6.15 -8.06 -8.94
CA SER A 48 5.73 -8.20 -10.34
C SER A 48 6.17 -9.52 -10.98
N GLU A 49 7.14 -10.24 -10.39
CA GLU A 49 7.59 -11.56 -10.86
C GLU A 49 6.80 -12.70 -10.17
N GLY A 50 5.85 -12.37 -9.30
CA GLY A 50 5.07 -13.34 -8.53
C GLY A 50 5.84 -13.94 -7.36
N LYS A 51 6.98 -13.37 -6.98
CA LYS A 51 7.76 -13.84 -5.84
C LYS A 51 7.20 -13.23 -4.55
N SER A 52 6.80 -14.10 -3.63
CA SER A 52 6.30 -13.69 -2.31
C SER A 52 7.36 -12.92 -1.54
N ALA A 53 6.98 -11.75 -1.03
CA ALA A 53 7.89 -10.86 -0.30
C ALA A 53 8.33 -11.43 1.07
N ARG A 54 7.51 -12.32 1.67
CA ARG A 54 7.76 -12.89 3.00
C ARG A 54 7.08 -14.24 3.17
N GLY A 55 7.83 -15.27 3.59
CA GLY A 55 7.34 -16.65 3.80
C GLY A 55 6.34 -16.85 4.95
N GLY A 56 5.83 -15.78 5.57
CA GLY A 56 4.78 -15.84 6.60
C GLY A 56 3.78 -14.68 6.50
N GLY A 57 3.68 -14.07 5.32
CA GLY A 57 2.76 -12.98 4.99
C GLY A 57 2.86 -11.74 5.87
N PHE A 58 1.84 -10.90 5.78
CA PHE A 58 1.70 -9.63 6.51
C PHE A 58 0.44 -9.65 7.37
N ARG A 59 0.39 -8.81 8.41
CA ARG A 59 -0.79 -8.75 9.31
C ARG A 59 -1.85 -7.80 8.82
N CYS A 60 -1.43 -6.78 8.08
CA CYS A 60 -2.30 -5.76 7.56
C CYS A 60 -1.92 -5.49 6.10
N CYS A 61 -2.93 -5.15 5.32
CA CYS A 61 -2.86 -4.95 3.89
C CYS A 61 -3.95 -3.95 3.50
N LYS A 62 -3.64 -2.97 2.66
CA LYS A 62 -4.61 -1.98 2.14
C LYS A 62 -4.28 -1.69 0.67
N LYS A 63 -5.32 -1.54 -0.16
CA LYS A 63 -5.15 -1.04 -1.53
C LYS A 63 -4.53 0.35 -1.49
N ILE A 64 -3.61 0.61 -2.39
CA ILE A 64 -2.99 1.93 -2.52
C ILE A 64 -3.01 2.39 -3.96
N HIS A 65 -3.04 3.70 -4.13
CA HIS A 65 -2.88 4.31 -5.43
C HIS A 65 -1.48 4.00 -6.00
N PRO A 66 -1.34 3.68 -7.30
CA PRO A 66 -0.04 3.35 -7.90
C PRO A 66 1.05 4.41 -7.67
N ALA A 67 0.69 5.69 -7.77
CA ALA A 67 1.62 6.80 -7.49
C ALA A 67 2.18 6.77 -6.06
N VAL A 68 1.36 6.39 -5.07
CA VAL A 68 1.79 6.25 -3.67
C VAL A 68 2.75 5.08 -3.54
N GLY A 69 2.39 3.93 -4.11
CA GLY A 69 3.27 2.75 -4.05
C GLY A 69 4.62 2.99 -4.72
N LYS A 70 4.65 3.68 -5.87
CA LYS A 70 5.89 4.11 -6.51
C LYS A 70 6.74 4.99 -5.58
N TYR A 71 6.13 5.99 -4.95
CA TYR A 71 6.84 6.85 -4.00
C TYR A 71 7.44 6.06 -2.84
N LEU A 72 6.68 5.13 -2.26
CA LEU A 72 7.16 4.27 -1.17
C LEU A 72 8.35 3.42 -1.62
N ILE A 73 8.29 2.80 -2.80
CA ILE A 73 9.38 1.97 -3.34
C ILE A 73 10.63 2.81 -3.57
N ASP A 74 10.51 3.93 -4.28
CA ASP A 74 11.62 4.83 -4.63
C ASP A 74 12.33 5.39 -3.38
N ASN A 75 11.59 5.56 -2.28
CA ASN A 75 12.09 6.14 -1.03
C ASN A 75 12.23 5.10 0.10
N SER A 76 12.14 3.81 -0.21
CA SER A 76 12.07 2.74 0.80
C SER A 76 13.23 2.73 1.80
N PRO A 77 14.51 3.03 1.44
CA PRO A 77 15.59 3.09 2.43
C PRO A 77 15.38 4.23 3.43
N THR A 78 14.97 5.41 2.94
CA THR A 78 14.73 6.59 3.77
C THR A 78 13.55 6.37 4.70
N ILE A 79 12.41 5.93 4.15
CA ILE A 79 11.19 5.66 4.92
C ILE A 79 11.44 4.62 6.00
N SER A 80 12.20 3.56 5.69
CA SER A 80 12.51 2.50 6.67
C SER A 80 13.50 2.93 7.76
N SER A 81 14.21 4.05 7.57
CA SER A 81 15.17 4.57 8.55
C SER A 81 14.57 5.54 9.56
N ILE A 82 13.41 6.14 9.24
CA ILE A 82 12.74 7.10 10.11
C ILE A 82 11.55 6.45 10.83
N LYS A 83 11.12 7.01 11.96
CA LYS A 83 9.91 6.56 12.67
C LYS A 83 8.69 7.24 12.07
N LEU A 84 7.89 6.47 11.37
CA LEU A 84 6.70 6.93 10.67
C LEU A 84 5.59 5.87 10.77
N ASN A 85 4.34 6.32 10.84
CA ASN A 85 3.18 5.45 10.69
C ASN A 85 2.81 5.43 9.20
N LEU A 86 3.01 4.29 8.54
CA LEU A 86 2.79 4.17 7.11
C LEU A 86 1.32 4.35 6.73
N TRP A 87 0.38 3.97 7.60
CA TRP A 87 -1.05 4.10 7.32
C TRP A 87 -1.50 5.55 7.27
N GLU A 88 -1.07 6.34 8.26
CA GLU A 88 -1.32 7.78 8.29
C GLU A 88 -0.61 8.48 7.13
N TYR A 89 0.59 8.01 6.78
CA TYR A 89 1.39 8.62 5.73
C TYR A 89 0.78 8.48 4.33
N ILE A 90 0.32 7.28 3.96
CA ILE A 90 -0.30 7.05 2.64
C ILE A 90 -1.63 7.77 2.46
N GLU A 91 -2.30 8.12 3.57
CA GLU A 91 -3.54 8.89 3.61
C GLU A 91 -3.31 10.40 3.61
N SER A 92 -2.08 10.85 3.87
CA SER A 92 -1.77 12.28 3.94
C SER A 92 -1.74 12.97 2.57
N ASP A 93 -1.98 14.28 2.57
CA ASP A 93 -2.09 15.12 1.37
C ASP A 93 -0.77 15.30 0.61
N ILE A 94 0.36 14.85 1.17
CA ILE A 94 1.68 14.94 0.51
C ILE A 94 1.70 14.20 -0.84
N HIS A 95 0.79 13.25 -1.03
CA HIS A 95 0.67 12.45 -2.24
C HIS A 95 -0.38 12.99 -3.23
N ALA A 96 -1.11 14.07 -2.90
CA ALA A 96 -2.23 14.55 -3.71
C ALA A 96 -1.79 14.89 -5.15
N LEU A 97 -0.75 15.70 -5.31
CA LEU A 97 -0.22 16.07 -6.62
C LEU A 97 0.31 14.86 -7.41
N ALA A 98 0.92 13.89 -6.72
CA ALA A 98 1.43 12.68 -7.38
C ALA A 98 0.28 11.78 -7.87
N LYS A 99 -0.83 11.70 -7.12
CA LYS A 99 -2.05 11.00 -7.54
C LYS A 99 -2.68 11.69 -8.75
N GLU A 100 -2.90 13.00 -8.67
CA GLU A 100 -3.50 13.80 -9.75
C GLU A 100 -2.71 13.69 -11.06
N ASN A 101 -1.38 13.85 -11.01
CA ASN A 101 -0.53 13.72 -12.20
C ASN A 101 -0.59 12.30 -12.80
N TYR A 102 -0.57 11.27 -11.95
CA TYR A 102 -0.66 9.89 -12.41
C TYR A 102 -2.01 9.63 -13.08
N ASP A 103 -3.11 10.10 -12.48
CA ASP A 103 -4.45 9.94 -13.05
C ASP A 103 -4.61 10.69 -14.37
N TYR A 104 -4.03 11.89 -14.49
CA TYR A 104 -3.98 12.63 -15.75
C TYR A 104 -3.22 11.86 -16.83
N GLU A 105 -2.03 11.34 -16.52
CA GLU A 105 -1.19 10.59 -17.46
C GLU A 105 -1.82 9.27 -17.92
N HIS A 106 -2.63 8.63 -17.07
CA HIS A 106 -3.23 7.33 -17.33
C HIS A 106 -4.71 7.42 -17.78
N GLY A 107 -5.23 8.64 -17.97
CA GLY A 107 -6.59 8.85 -18.47
C GLY A 107 -7.71 8.54 -17.45
N ASN A 108 -7.40 8.56 -16.16
CA ASN A 108 -8.34 8.31 -15.06
C ASN A 108 -9.05 9.58 -14.57
N MET A 109 -8.69 10.76 -15.08
CA MET A 109 -9.39 12.01 -14.77
C MET A 109 -10.78 12.02 -15.42
N THR A 110 -11.83 11.90 -14.61
CA THR A 110 -13.19 12.22 -15.04
C THR A 110 -13.34 13.74 -15.17
N TYR A 111 -13.59 14.23 -16.38
CA TYR A 111 -14.08 15.58 -16.58
C TYR A 111 -15.56 15.63 -16.17
N ASP A 112 -15.89 16.38 -15.13
CA ASP A 112 -17.27 16.77 -14.80
C ASP A 112 -17.84 17.75 -15.84
#